data_AF-A0A6L8I7P2-F1
#
_entry.id   AF-A0A6L8I7P2-F1
#
_cell.length_a   1.000
_cell.length_b   1.000
_cell.length_c   1.000
_cell.angle_alpha   90.00
_cell.angle_beta   90.00
_cell.angle_gamma   90.00
#
_symmetry.space_group_name_H-M   'P 1'
#
loop_
_entity.id
_entity.type
_entity.pdbx_description
1 polymer ?
#
loop_
_entity_poly.entity_id
_entity_poly.type
_entity_poly.pdbx_seq_one_letter_code
_entity_poly.pdbx_strand_id
1 'polypeptide(L)'
;PVVDKHSTGGIGDCVSLLLAPALAAVGVANPMISGRGLGHTGGTLDKLEAIPGVSTEIGEARFRRIVEETGTAIVAASNRIAPADRRLYAVRDVSGTVESIDLIVASILSKKLAAGLGALVLDVKCGSGAFMPGMEEARALANSLVETANGAGCPTVALITDMNQPLAPAAGNALEVAEVMRALTGAGSARWVDLALALGSELLVLADVEEESDAARERLSETIRSGDAAARFDAMVAALGGPTDFSAGWRSCLPAAEVVREVAAPVAGQVSAIDGHAIGMAVVRLGGGRVRDGDCIDPSVGFSDILPLGTEVAMGDPLARLHAADDAAADAAETAFLAAVRIGVAGEANPLVMGRVG
;
A
#
# COMPACT_ATOMS: atom_id res chain seq x y z
N PRO A 1 -1.94 -5.89 22.49
CA PRO A 1 -1.38 -4.52 22.32
C PRO A 1 -2.14 -3.79 21.19
N VAL A 2 -2.01 -2.46 21.12
CA VAL A 2 -2.51 -1.66 19.99
C VAL A 2 -1.33 -1.29 19.13
N VAL A 3 -1.30 -1.70 17.86
CA VAL A 3 -0.16 -1.47 16.98
C VAL A 3 -0.60 -0.91 15.63
N ASP A 4 0.30 -0.24 14.92
CA ASP A 4 0.02 0.21 13.56
C ASP A 4 1.24 0.18 12.64
N LYS A 5 0.95 0.19 11.34
CA LYS A 5 1.93 0.43 10.27
C LYS A 5 1.58 1.72 9.53
N HIS A 6 2.61 2.49 9.18
CA HIS A 6 2.46 3.57 8.21
C HIS A 6 3.46 3.39 7.07
N SER A 7 3.06 3.75 5.84
CA SER A 7 4.00 3.87 4.73
C SER A 7 3.96 5.29 4.17
N THR A 8 5.12 5.76 3.68
CA THR A 8 5.22 7.00 2.91
C THR A 8 4.51 6.94 1.55
N GLY A 9 4.06 5.75 1.12
CA GLY A 9 3.34 5.55 -0.13
C GLY A 9 4.24 5.09 -1.28
N GLY A 10 3.67 4.31 -2.19
CA GLY A 10 4.34 3.75 -3.36
C GLY A 10 3.36 3.10 -4.34
N ILE A 11 3.89 2.49 -5.39
CA ILE A 11 3.11 1.85 -6.45
C ILE A 11 2.90 0.37 -6.14
N GLY A 12 1.66 -0.11 -6.25
CA GLY A 12 1.34 -1.50 -5.89
C GLY A 12 1.50 -1.78 -4.39
N ASP A 13 1.54 -0.76 -3.54
CA ASP A 13 1.65 -0.93 -2.09
C ASP A 13 0.29 -1.25 -1.46
N CYS A 14 -0.07 -2.53 -1.49
CA CYS A 14 -1.27 -3.06 -0.87
C CYS A 14 -0.98 -3.73 0.49
N VAL A 15 0.21 -3.54 1.06
CA VAL A 15 0.67 -4.23 2.29
C VAL A 15 -0.31 -4.07 3.45
N SER A 16 -0.85 -2.86 3.64
CA SER A 16 -1.76 -2.59 4.75
C SER A 16 -3.01 -3.47 4.73
N LEU A 17 -3.53 -3.82 3.54
CA LEU A 17 -4.74 -4.62 3.39
C LEU A 17 -4.53 -6.09 3.80
N LEU A 18 -3.30 -6.60 3.68
CA LEU A 18 -2.92 -7.94 4.15
C LEU A 18 -2.44 -7.94 5.60
N LEU A 19 -1.62 -6.96 5.97
CA LEU A 19 -0.97 -6.92 7.28
C LEU A 19 -1.97 -6.66 8.40
N ALA A 20 -2.94 -5.77 8.20
CA ALA A 20 -3.96 -5.44 9.19
C ALA A 20 -4.75 -6.68 9.69
N PRO A 21 -5.35 -7.51 8.81
CA PRO A 21 -6.02 -8.74 9.27
C PRO A 21 -5.07 -9.82 9.79
N ALA A 22 -3.83 -9.91 9.28
CA ALA A 22 -2.84 -10.86 9.81
C ALA A 22 -2.44 -10.52 11.26
N LEU A 23 -2.25 -9.23 11.57
CA LEU A 23 -2.02 -8.74 12.94
C LEU A 23 -3.22 -9.05 13.86
N ALA A 24 -4.44 -8.83 13.37
CA ALA A 24 -5.66 -9.18 14.10
C ALA A 24 -5.77 -10.69 14.38
N ALA A 25 -5.37 -11.52 13.42
CA ALA A 25 -5.38 -12.98 13.57
C ALA A 25 -4.42 -13.48 14.65
N VAL A 26 -3.29 -12.80 14.89
CA VAL A 26 -2.35 -13.12 15.99
C VAL A 26 -2.73 -12.45 17.33
N GLY A 27 -3.90 -11.81 17.42
CA GLY A 27 -4.44 -11.26 18.67
C GLY A 27 -3.98 -9.85 19.00
N VAL A 28 -3.52 -9.08 18.00
CA VAL A 28 -3.11 -7.68 18.17
C VAL A 28 -4.15 -6.75 17.56
N ALA A 29 -4.50 -5.67 18.27
CA ALA A 29 -5.45 -4.69 17.77
C ALA A 29 -4.76 -3.72 16.80
N ASN A 30 -5.32 -3.53 15.61
CA ASN A 30 -4.83 -2.60 14.59
C ASN A 30 -5.91 -1.57 14.17
N PRO A 31 -6.05 -0.44 14.90
CA PRO A 31 -6.96 0.65 14.57
C PRO A 31 -6.34 1.58 13.51
N MET A 32 -6.19 1.08 12.27
CA MET A 32 -5.45 1.79 11.23
C MET A 32 -6.21 3.01 10.70
N ILE A 33 -5.65 4.19 10.98
CA ILE A 33 -6.06 5.43 10.33
C ILE A 33 -5.21 5.59 9.07
N SER A 34 -5.85 5.56 7.90
CA SER A 34 -5.15 5.62 6.62
C SER A 34 -5.55 6.85 5.79
N GLY A 35 -4.87 7.03 4.67
CA GLY A 35 -5.06 8.14 3.73
C GLY A 35 -5.61 7.68 2.39
N ARG A 36 -6.21 8.64 1.68
CA ARG A 36 -6.51 8.54 0.25
C ARG A 36 -5.26 8.85 -0.57
N GLY A 37 -5.26 8.41 -1.83
CA GLY A 37 -4.15 8.64 -2.75
C GLY A 37 -4.09 10.10 -3.18
N LEU A 38 -2.88 10.64 -3.18
CA LEU A 38 -2.55 11.98 -3.70
C LEU A 38 -1.25 11.88 -4.49
N GLY A 39 -1.20 12.56 -5.63
CA GLY A 39 -0.11 12.44 -6.59
C GLY A 39 -0.09 11.07 -7.28
N HIS A 40 1.11 10.55 -7.54
CA HIS A 40 1.31 9.28 -8.27
C HIS A 40 1.04 8.03 -7.42
N THR A 41 0.96 8.17 -6.08
CA THR A 41 0.78 7.03 -5.19
C THR A 41 -0.71 6.72 -4.94
N GLY A 42 -1.07 5.44 -5.00
CA GLY A 42 -2.42 4.98 -4.66
C GLY A 42 -2.66 4.99 -3.15
N GLY A 43 -3.89 5.30 -2.72
CA GLY A 43 -4.28 5.30 -1.30
C GLY A 43 -4.90 3.98 -0.85
N THR A 44 -4.59 3.53 0.36
CA THR A 44 -5.20 2.31 0.94
C THR A 44 -6.72 2.43 1.03
N LEU A 45 -7.24 3.62 1.34
CA LEU A 45 -8.68 3.82 1.45
C LEU A 45 -9.40 3.68 0.10
N ASP A 46 -8.79 4.18 -0.97
CA ASP A 46 -9.34 4.10 -2.31
C ASP A 46 -9.36 2.66 -2.83
N LYS A 47 -8.30 1.89 -2.52
CA LYS A 47 -8.25 0.45 -2.76
C LYS A 47 -9.37 -0.26 -2.02
N LEU A 48 -9.54 0.02 -0.72
CA LEU A 48 -10.54 -0.66 0.11
C LEU A 48 -11.98 -0.31 -0.32
N GLU A 49 -12.23 0.92 -0.77
CA GLU A 49 -13.53 1.35 -1.31
C GLU A 49 -13.82 0.83 -2.73
N ALA A 50 -12.86 0.16 -3.39
CA ALA A 50 -13.16 -0.62 -4.58
C ALA A 50 -14.02 -1.86 -4.29
N ILE A 51 -14.12 -2.28 -3.02
CA ILE A 51 -15.01 -3.35 -2.59
C ILE A 51 -16.43 -2.77 -2.47
N PRO A 52 -17.43 -3.31 -3.21
CA PRO A 52 -18.78 -2.76 -3.19
C PRO A 52 -19.38 -2.69 -1.78
N GLY A 53 -19.94 -1.54 -1.42
CA GLY A 53 -20.62 -1.32 -0.14
C GLY A 53 -19.71 -0.91 1.02
N VAL A 54 -18.39 -1.06 0.89
CA VAL A 54 -17.45 -0.62 1.92
C VAL A 54 -17.42 0.91 2.00
N SER A 55 -17.51 1.43 3.23
CA SER A 55 -17.29 2.85 3.52
C SER A 55 -16.19 3.02 4.55
N THR A 56 -15.16 3.80 4.21
CA THR A 56 -14.04 4.06 5.12
C THR A 56 -14.29 5.27 6.03
N GLU A 57 -15.37 6.01 5.79
CA GLU A 57 -15.77 7.18 6.56
C GLU A 57 -16.84 6.80 7.59
N ILE A 58 -16.40 6.34 8.75
CA ILE A 58 -17.28 5.91 9.85
C ILE A 58 -17.06 6.74 11.12
N GLY A 59 -18.10 6.82 11.95
CA GLY A 59 -18.01 7.49 13.25
C GLY A 59 -17.14 6.72 14.25
N GLU A 60 -16.48 7.45 15.16
CA GLU A 60 -15.54 6.91 16.16
C GLU A 60 -16.13 5.74 16.98
N ALA A 61 -17.39 5.83 17.39
CA ALA A 61 -18.06 4.77 18.15
C ALA A 61 -18.23 3.48 17.33
N ARG A 62 -18.48 3.59 16.02
CA ARG A 62 -18.54 2.41 15.13
C ARG A 62 -17.13 1.86 14.92
N PHE A 63 -16.15 2.72 14.65
CA PHE A 63 -14.75 2.31 14.49
C PHE A 63 -14.23 1.50 15.68
N ARG A 64 -14.44 1.99 16.91
CA ARG A 64 -14.04 1.28 18.12
C ARG A 64 -14.67 -0.12 18.21
N ARG A 65 -15.98 -0.22 17.96
CA ARG A 65 -16.67 -1.53 17.97
C ARG A 65 -16.11 -2.49 16.93
N ILE A 66 -15.84 -2.04 15.71
CA ILE A 66 -15.27 -2.90 14.66
C ILE A 66 -13.90 -3.44 15.10
N VAL A 67 -13.04 -2.59 15.68
CA VAL A 67 -11.73 -3.02 16.18
C VAL A 67 -11.88 -4.00 17.34
N GLU A 68 -12.83 -3.79 18.26
CA GLU A 68 -13.12 -4.72 19.36
C GLU A 68 -13.64 -6.08 18.86
N GLU A 69 -14.49 -6.09 17.83
CA GLU A 69 -15.12 -7.30 17.28
C GLU A 69 -14.17 -8.10 16.37
N THR A 70 -13.41 -7.40 15.52
CA THR A 70 -12.64 -8.02 14.44
C THR A 70 -11.13 -8.01 14.69
N GLY A 71 -10.65 -7.15 15.60
CA GLY A 71 -9.23 -6.90 15.84
C GLY A 71 -8.63 -5.81 14.96
N THR A 72 -9.27 -5.40 13.86
CA THR A 72 -8.73 -4.37 12.96
C THR A 72 -9.81 -3.58 12.24
N ALA A 73 -9.50 -2.33 11.89
CA ALA A 73 -10.27 -1.58 10.91
C ALA A 73 -9.37 -0.55 10.22
N ILE A 74 -9.55 -0.38 8.92
CA ILE A 74 -8.86 0.63 8.13
C ILE A 74 -9.86 1.73 7.77
N VAL A 75 -9.65 2.93 8.31
CA VAL A 75 -10.61 4.04 8.20
C VAL A 75 -9.95 5.36 7.87
N ALA A 76 -10.74 6.30 7.35
CA ALA A 76 -10.32 7.69 7.19
C ALA A 76 -10.15 8.38 8.56
N ALA A 77 -9.24 9.36 8.61
CA ALA A 77 -9.12 10.23 9.78
C ALA A 77 -10.42 11.04 9.97
N SER A 78 -11.04 10.92 11.15
CA SER A 78 -12.19 11.76 11.48
C SER A 78 -11.79 13.23 11.64
N ASN A 79 -12.76 14.15 11.58
CA ASN A 79 -12.53 15.58 11.82
C ASN A 79 -11.97 15.91 13.22
N ARG A 80 -11.95 14.93 14.13
CA ARG A 80 -11.42 15.08 15.49
C ARG A 80 -9.97 14.61 15.63
N ILE A 81 -9.43 13.90 14.65
CA ILE A 81 -8.07 13.36 14.68
C ILE A 81 -7.16 14.35 13.95
N ALA A 82 -6.18 14.90 14.68
CA ALA A 82 -5.21 15.87 14.17
C ALA A 82 -5.83 16.98 13.26
N PRO A 83 -6.86 17.73 13.72
CA PRO A 83 -7.57 18.69 12.86
C PRO A 83 -6.68 19.83 12.35
N ALA A 84 -5.61 20.16 13.08
CA ALA A 84 -4.61 21.13 12.65
C ALA A 84 -3.80 20.61 11.45
N ASP A 85 -3.42 19.33 11.46
CA ASP A 85 -2.70 18.69 10.36
C ASP A 85 -3.53 18.74 9.07
N ARG A 86 -4.83 18.43 9.14
CA ARG A 86 -5.70 18.50 7.95
C ARG A 86 -5.63 19.87 7.26
N ARG A 87 -5.72 20.96 8.02
CA ARG A 87 -5.64 22.32 7.47
C ARG A 87 -4.25 22.63 6.94
N LEU A 88 -3.21 22.22 7.67
CA LEU A 88 -1.82 22.46 7.29
C LEU A 88 -1.44 21.70 6.02
N TYR A 89 -1.85 20.44 5.91
CA TYR A 89 -1.64 19.58 4.75
C TYR A 89 -2.30 20.16 3.50
N ALA A 90 -3.55 20.62 3.60
CA ALA A 90 -4.24 21.27 2.48
C ALA A 90 -3.54 22.54 1.98
N VAL A 91 -2.91 23.32 2.87
CA VAL A 91 -2.09 24.47 2.47
C VAL A 91 -0.80 24.01 1.79
N ARG A 92 -0.11 23.03 2.36
CA ARG A 92 1.16 22.51 1.84
C ARG A 92 1.03 22.01 0.40
N ASP A 93 -0.07 21.30 0.12
CA ASP A 93 -0.38 20.72 -1.19
C ASP A 93 -0.46 21.79 -2.31
N VAL A 94 -0.89 23.01 -1.97
CA VAL A 94 -1.02 24.11 -2.94
C VAL A 94 0.07 25.18 -2.82
N SER A 95 0.99 25.08 -1.85
CA SER A 95 2.04 26.07 -1.62
C SER A 95 3.45 25.56 -1.92
N GLY A 96 3.61 24.35 -2.46
CA GLY A 96 4.93 23.77 -2.76
C GLY A 96 5.77 23.49 -1.52
N THR A 97 5.14 23.22 -0.37
CA THR A 97 5.83 22.95 0.92
C THR A 97 5.55 21.54 1.44
N VAL A 98 5.14 20.63 0.55
CA VAL A 98 4.94 19.21 0.90
C VAL A 98 6.26 18.54 1.27
N GLU A 99 7.34 18.83 0.53
CA GLU A 99 8.65 18.15 0.59
C GLU A 99 9.51 18.45 1.84
N SER A 100 9.01 19.25 2.78
CA SER A 100 9.71 19.48 4.05
C SER A 100 9.60 18.25 4.96
N ILE A 101 10.76 17.65 5.31
CA ILE A 101 10.84 16.50 6.24
C ILE A 101 10.09 16.79 7.55
N ASP A 102 10.33 17.95 8.16
CA ASP A 102 9.70 18.32 9.43
C ASP A 102 8.15 18.32 9.33
N LEU A 103 7.61 18.85 8.23
CA LEU A 103 6.17 18.88 8.00
C LEU A 103 5.60 17.50 7.65
N ILE A 104 6.39 16.64 6.98
CA ILE A 104 6.02 15.24 6.72
C ILE A 104 5.96 14.47 8.05
N VAL A 105 6.99 14.57 8.89
CA VAL A 105 7.07 13.92 10.20
C VAL A 105 5.90 14.33 11.08
N ALA A 106 5.68 15.65 11.23
CA ALA A 106 4.57 16.17 12.03
C ALA A 106 3.21 15.69 11.51
N SER A 107 3.03 15.66 10.19
CA SER A 107 1.79 15.21 9.58
C SER A 107 1.54 13.73 9.83
N ILE A 108 2.52 12.86 9.56
CA ILE A 108 2.39 11.42 9.73
C ILE A 108 2.12 11.09 11.21
N LEU A 109 2.99 11.56 12.11
CA LEU A 109 2.95 11.15 13.51
C LEU A 109 1.77 11.74 14.27
N SER A 110 1.30 12.95 13.94
CA SER A 110 0.14 13.54 14.62
C SER A 110 -1.13 12.67 14.49
N LYS A 111 -1.32 12.00 13.36
CA LYS A 111 -2.44 11.07 13.14
C LYS A 111 -2.22 9.75 13.86
N LYS A 112 -1.00 9.21 13.81
CA LYS A 112 -0.67 7.89 14.38
C LYS A 112 -0.61 7.90 15.91
N LEU A 113 0.04 8.91 16.48
CA LEU A 113 0.14 9.07 17.94
C LEU A 113 -1.22 9.38 18.58
N ALA A 114 -2.14 10.03 17.85
CA ALA A 114 -3.50 10.27 18.32
C ALA A 114 -4.32 8.98 18.51
N ALA A 115 -3.89 7.85 17.91
CA ALA A 115 -4.53 6.54 18.08
C ALA A 115 -4.07 5.80 19.36
N GLY A 116 -3.11 6.34 20.12
CA GLY A 116 -2.65 5.73 21.38
C GLY A 116 -1.96 4.38 21.18
N LEU A 117 -1.07 4.30 20.18
CA LEU A 117 -0.38 3.07 19.81
C LEU A 117 0.64 2.65 20.88
N GLY A 118 0.72 1.34 21.13
CA GLY A 118 1.76 0.71 21.94
C GLY A 118 3.04 0.40 21.14
N ALA A 119 2.94 0.27 19.82
CA ALA A 119 4.09 0.17 18.92
C ALA A 119 3.72 0.64 17.50
N LEU A 120 4.70 1.14 16.76
CA LEU A 120 4.55 1.62 15.38
C LEU A 120 5.71 1.13 14.51
N VAL A 121 5.38 0.64 13.31
CA VAL A 121 6.39 0.37 12.27
C VAL A 121 6.16 1.31 11.09
N LEU A 122 7.26 1.87 10.58
CA LEU A 122 7.27 2.81 9.48
C LEU A 122 7.92 2.17 8.26
N ASP A 123 7.27 2.30 7.12
CA ASP A 123 7.70 1.78 5.83
C ASP A 123 8.05 2.96 4.92
N VAL A 124 9.33 3.34 4.94
CA VAL A 124 9.87 4.48 4.21
C VAL A 124 10.35 4.00 2.84
N LYS A 125 9.62 4.34 1.80
CA LYS A 125 9.95 3.92 0.43
C LYS A 125 11.18 4.67 -0.09
N CYS A 126 12.02 3.99 -0.86
CA CYS A 126 13.17 4.55 -1.56
C CYS A 126 13.18 4.09 -3.03
N GLY A 127 13.36 5.01 -3.98
CA GLY A 127 13.50 4.69 -5.41
C GLY A 127 12.49 5.39 -6.32
N SER A 128 12.43 4.97 -7.59
CA SER A 128 11.69 5.66 -8.67
C SER A 128 10.19 5.87 -8.42
N GLY A 129 9.53 4.99 -7.66
CA GLY A 129 8.13 5.13 -7.28
C GLY A 129 7.90 5.69 -5.88
N ALA A 130 8.96 6.01 -5.14
CA ALA A 130 8.88 6.55 -3.78
C ALA A 130 8.70 8.07 -3.78
N PHE A 131 8.29 8.59 -2.62
CA PHE A 131 8.39 10.03 -2.34
C PHE A 131 9.85 10.49 -2.19
N MET A 132 10.71 9.62 -1.63
CA MET A 132 12.15 9.87 -1.50
C MET A 132 12.91 9.05 -2.55
N PRO A 133 13.45 9.66 -3.63
CA PRO A 133 14.12 8.91 -4.69
C PRO A 133 15.49 8.37 -4.25
N GLY A 134 16.17 9.07 -3.34
CA GLY A 134 17.51 8.73 -2.86
C GLY A 134 17.53 8.13 -1.45
N MET A 135 18.54 7.28 -1.23
CA MET A 135 18.75 6.58 0.06
C MET A 135 19.10 7.55 1.20
N GLU A 136 19.77 8.66 0.90
CA GLU A 136 20.14 9.66 1.91
C GLU A 136 18.89 10.36 2.47
N GLU A 137 18.00 10.84 1.60
CA GLU A 137 16.75 11.49 1.99
C GLU A 137 15.79 10.51 2.66
N ALA A 138 15.70 9.28 2.15
CA ALA A 138 14.90 8.22 2.79
C ALA A 138 15.40 7.92 4.21
N ARG A 139 16.72 7.86 4.41
CA ARG A 139 17.31 7.63 5.74
C ARG A 139 17.12 8.82 6.67
N ALA A 140 17.25 10.04 6.17
CA ALA A 140 16.98 11.26 6.94
C ALA A 140 15.54 11.28 7.44
N LEU A 141 14.56 11.01 6.56
CA LEU A 141 13.15 10.92 6.94
C LEU A 141 12.90 9.80 7.96
N ALA A 142 13.47 8.61 7.74
CA ALA A 142 13.33 7.48 8.65
C ALA A 142 13.85 7.81 10.06
N ASN A 143 15.04 8.42 10.17
CA ASN A 143 15.61 8.87 11.45
C ASN A 143 14.69 9.88 12.13
N SER A 144 14.25 10.93 11.44
CA SER A 144 13.40 11.97 12.05
C SER A 144 12.05 11.42 12.51
N LEU A 145 11.45 10.49 11.77
CA LEU A 145 10.21 9.82 12.19
C LEU A 145 10.42 8.96 13.44
N VAL A 146 11.46 8.13 13.47
CA VAL A 146 11.77 7.23 14.58
C VAL A 146 12.12 8.02 15.84
N GLU A 147 12.98 9.03 15.75
CA GLU A 147 13.37 9.88 16.88
C GLU A 147 12.16 10.60 17.48
N THR A 148 11.31 11.19 16.63
CA THR A 148 10.14 11.95 17.08
C THR A 148 9.09 11.04 17.72
N ALA A 149 8.83 9.86 17.14
CA ALA A 149 7.83 8.94 17.67
C ALA A 149 8.26 8.32 19.00
N ASN A 150 9.53 7.88 19.11
CA ASN A 150 10.09 7.39 20.37
C ASN A 150 10.16 8.50 21.42
N GLY A 151 10.52 9.73 21.05
CA GLY A 151 10.50 10.89 21.95
C GLY A 151 9.10 11.23 22.46
N ALA A 152 8.05 10.88 21.71
CA ALA A 152 6.65 11.00 22.12
C ALA A 152 6.14 9.80 22.94
N GLY A 153 7.00 8.81 23.23
CA GLY A 153 6.67 7.64 24.04
C GLY A 153 6.01 6.49 23.27
N CYS A 154 6.05 6.49 21.94
CA CYS A 154 5.59 5.37 21.11
C CYS A 154 6.79 4.60 20.57
N PRO A 155 7.07 3.37 21.06
CA PRO A 155 8.10 2.51 20.50
C PRO A 155 7.95 2.41 18.99
N THR A 156 8.99 2.83 18.25
CA THR A 156 8.91 2.94 16.80
C THR A 156 10.19 2.48 16.12
N VAL A 157 10.04 1.71 15.04
CA VAL A 157 11.12 1.36 14.11
C VAL A 157 10.70 1.67 12.67
N ALA A 158 11.67 1.89 11.79
CA ALA A 158 11.45 2.12 10.37
C ALA A 158 12.25 1.14 9.51
N LEU A 159 11.61 0.59 8.48
CA LEU A 159 12.27 -0.09 7.38
C LEU A 159 12.34 0.84 6.17
N ILE A 160 13.52 0.93 5.55
CA ILE A 160 13.69 1.59 4.25
C ILE A 160 13.54 0.52 3.18
N THR A 161 12.57 0.68 2.28
CA THR A 161 12.14 -0.41 1.37
C THR A 161 12.18 0.01 -0.09
N ASP A 162 12.56 -0.93 -0.96
CA ASP A 162 12.74 -0.67 -2.39
C ASP A 162 11.40 -0.38 -3.10
N MET A 163 11.40 0.69 -3.89
CA MET A 163 10.26 1.12 -4.71
C MET A 163 10.72 1.48 -6.13
N ASN A 164 11.79 0.84 -6.63
CA ASN A 164 12.22 0.98 -8.03
C ASN A 164 11.38 0.15 -9.03
N GLN A 165 10.40 -0.58 -8.52
CA GLN A 165 9.38 -1.30 -9.27
C GLN A 165 8.12 -1.43 -8.40
N PRO A 166 6.93 -1.60 -9.01
CA PRO A 166 5.71 -1.89 -8.26
C PRO A 166 5.90 -3.03 -7.26
N LEU A 167 5.34 -2.86 -6.06
CA LEU A 167 5.52 -3.83 -4.99
C LEU A 167 4.71 -5.10 -5.26
N ALA A 168 3.42 -4.95 -5.48
CA ALA A 168 2.57 -5.97 -6.10
C ALA A 168 2.68 -5.89 -7.63
N PRO A 169 2.39 -6.99 -8.37
CA PRO A 169 2.32 -6.98 -9.84
C PRO A 169 1.06 -6.26 -10.35
N ALA A 170 0.59 -5.24 -9.64
CA ALA A 170 -0.59 -4.46 -9.96
C ALA A 170 -0.40 -3.01 -9.48
N ALA A 171 -0.99 -2.08 -10.21
CA ALA A 171 -1.08 -0.67 -9.86
C ALA A 171 -2.50 -0.18 -10.20
N GLY A 172 -3.31 0.10 -9.17
CA GLY A 172 -4.72 0.44 -9.30
C GLY A 172 -5.48 0.18 -8.00
N ASN A 173 -6.81 0.28 -8.02
CA ASN A 173 -7.61 0.08 -6.81
C ASN A 173 -8.09 -1.37 -6.69
N ALA A 174 -9.05 -1.77 -7.54
CA ALA A 174 -9.58 -3.14 -7.55
C ALA A 174 -8.50 -4.18 -7.91
N LEU A 175 -7.58 -3.83 -8.80
CA LEU A 175 -6.47 -4.69 -9.21
C LEU A 175 -5.54 -5.03 -8.03
N GLU A 176 -5.27 -4.06 -7.16
CA GLU A 176 -4.45 -4.30 -5.96
C GLU A 176 -5.24 -5.07 -4.88
N VAL A 177 -6.54 -4.85 -4.74
CA VAL A 177 -7.39 -5.71 -3.88
C VAL A 177 -7.38 -7.16 -4.40
N ALA A 178 -7.40 -7.38 -5.71
CA ALA A 178 -7.29 -8.71 -6.29
C ALA A 178 -5.97 -9.40 -5.90
N GLU A 179 -4.84 -8.69 -5.87
CA GLU A 179 -3.57 -9.25 -5.36
C GLU A 179 -3.67 -9.65 -3.89
N VAL A 180 -4.28 -8.81 -3.05
CA VAL A 180 -4.52 -9.10 -1.64
C VAL A 180 -5.36 -10.36 -1.48
N MET A 181 -6.43 -10.49 -2.26
CA MET A 181 -7.29 -11.67 -2.21
C MET A 181 -6.60 -12.93 -2.74
N ARG A 182 -5.74 -12.83 -3.75
CA ARG A 182 -4.91 -13.96 -4.20
C ARG A 182 -3.96 -14.43 -3.09
N ALA A 183 -3.36 -13.52 -2.32
CA ALA A 183 -2.51 -13.88 -1.18
C ALA A 183 -3.32 -14.47 -0.01
N LEU A 184 -4.49 -13.91 0.30
CA LEU A 184 -5.34 -14.38 1.41
C LEU A 184 -6.04 -15.72 1.12
N THR A 185 -6.33 -16.04 -0.14
CA THR A 185 -7.13 -17.22 -0.53
C THR A 185 -6.33 -18.28 -1.30
N GLY A 186 -5.04 -18.03 -1.53
CA GLY A 186 -4.17 -18.89 -2.31
C GLY A 186 -2.86 -19.21 -1.61
N ALA A 187 -2.08 -20.11 -2.20
CA ALA A 187 -0.72 -20.40 -1.78
C ALA A 187 0.25 -19.69 -2.72
N GLY A 188 0.80 -18.55 -2.30
CA GLY A 188 1.77 -17.81 -3.09
C GLY A 188 2.63 -16.91 -2.23
N SER A 189 3.95 -17.01 -2.41
CA SER A 189 4.87 -15.97 -1.94
C SER A 189 5.01 -14.92 -3.03
N ALA A 190 4.94 -13.65 -2.66
CA ALA A 190 5.19 -12.53 -3.52
C ALA A 190 6.02 -11.49 -2.76
N ARG A 191 6.81 -10.69 -3.49
CA ARG A 191 7.68 -9.63 -2.94
C ARG A 191 6.96 -8.73 -1.92
N TRP A 192 5.71 -8.38 -2.22
CA TRP A 192 4.91 -7.52 -1.34
C TRP A 192 4.41 -8.24 -0.07
N VAL A 193 4.17 -9.55 -0.13
CA VAL A 193 3.84 -10.40 1.03
C VAL A 193 5.06 -10.53 1.93
N ASP A 194 6.26 -10.73 1.36
CA ASP A 194 7.50 -10.76 2.11
C ASP A 194 7.75 -9.46 2.87
N LEU A 195 7.42 -8.31 2.27
CA LEU A 195 7.49 -7.02 2.95
C LEU A 195 6.45 -6.88 4.06
N ALA A 196 5.22 -7.34 3.83
CA ALA A 196 4.18 -7.34 4.85
C ALA A 196 4.62 -8.14 6.09
N LEU A 197 5.20 -9.32 5.86
CA LEU A 197 5.75 -10.16 6.92
C LEU A 197 6.94 -9.50 7.62
N ALA A 198 7.87 -8.86 6.89
CA ALA A 198 9.01 -8.16 7.51
C ALA A 198 8.56 -7.00 8.41
N LEU A 199 7.62 -6.16 7.94
CA LEU A 199 7.06 -5.07 8.73
C LEU A 199 6.27 -5.59 9.93
N GLY A 200 5.49 -6.66 9.75
CA GLY A 200 4.74 -7.29 10.83
C GLY A 200 5.64 -7.89 11.90
N SER A 201 6.72 -8.56 11.51
CA SER A 201 7.69 -9.15 12.45
C SER A 201 8.31 -8.09 13.36
N GLU A 202 8.80 -7.00 12.78
CA GLU A 202 9.32 -5.86 13.54
C GLU A 202 8.28 -5.34 14.54
N LEU A 203 7.02 -5.23 14.10
CA LEU A 203 5.94 -4.71 14.92
C LEU A 203 5.56 -5.64 16.08
N LEU A 204 5.58 -6.96 15.87
CA LEU A 204 5.27 -7.94 16.91
C LEU A 204 6.38 -8.01 17.97
N VAL A 205 7.64 -7.94 17.54
CA VAL A 205 8.79 -7.88 18.47
C VAL A 205 8.77 -6.58 19.26
N LEU A 206 8.56 -5.44 18.59
CA LEU A 206 8.50 -4.13 19.22
C LEU A 206 7.34 -3.97 20.21
N ALA A 207 6.27 -4.74 20.03
CA ALA A 207 5.09 -4.75 20.89
C ALA A 207 5.14 -5.82 22.00
N ASP A 208 6.29 -6.48 22.19
CA ASP A 208 6.50 -7.58 23.14
C ASP A 208 5.50 -8.75 22.95
N VAL A 209 5.05 -8.98 21.72
CA VAL A 209 4.14 -10.10 21.38
C VAL A 209 4.93 -11.37 21.05
N GLU A 210 6.14 -11.20 20.51
CA GLU A 210 7.08 -12.25 20.14
C GLU A 210 8.49 -11.83 20.54
N GLU A 211 9.34 -12.78 20.92
CA GLU A 211 10.72 -12.48 21.32
C GLU A 211 11.65 -12.28 20.12
N GLU A 212 11.41 -13.01 19.03
CA GLU A 212 12.32 -13.11 17.88
C GLU A 212 11.59 -12.86 16.56
N SER A 213 12.27 -12.15 15.64
CA SER A 213 11.70 -11.75 14.34
C SER A 213 11.28 -12.95 13.48
N ASP A 214 12.03 -14.05 13.52
CA ASP A 214 11.74 -15.26 12.75
C ASP A 214 10.48 -15.98 13.25
N ALA A 215 10.29 -16.04 14.58
CA ALA A 215 9.07 -16.60 15.18
C ALA A 215 7.85 -15.75 14.83
N ALA A 216 7.98 -14.42 14.91
CA ALA A 216 6.95 -13.48 14.48
C ALA A 216 6.60 -13.64 12.99
N ARG A 217 7.61 -13.85 12.14
CA ARG A 217 7.44 -14.05 10.70
C ARG A 217 6.64 -15.31 10.41
N GLU A 218 7.02 -16.43 11.02
CA GLU A 218 6.32 -17.70 10.80
C GLU A 218 4.89 -17.64 11.34
N ARG A 219 4.67 -17.02 12.49
CA ARG A 219 3.33 -16.87 13.07
C ARG A 219 2.41 -16.06 12.16
N LEU A 220 2.88 -14.94 11.59
CA LEU A 220 2.11 -14.16 10.61
C LEU A 220 1.88 -14.95 9.31
N SER A 221 2.91 -15.63 8.81
CA SER A 221 2.85 -16.48 7.61
C SER A 221 1.79 -17.59 7.76
N GLU A 222 1.71 -18.21 8.94
CA GLU A 222 0.71 -19.23 9.25
C GLU A 222 -0.70 -18.66 9.19
N THR A 223 -0.96 -17.44 9.69
CA THR A 223 -2.32 -16.86 9.61
C THR A 223 -2.80 -16.65 8.17
N ILE A 224 -1.89 -16.41 7.23
CA ILE A 224 -2.22 -16.29 5.80
C ILE A 224 -2.51 -17.68 5.24
N ARG A 225 -1.64 -18.65 5.56
CA ARG A 225 -1.72 -20.04 5.07
C ARG A 225 -2.94 -20.80 5.59
N SER A 226 -3.32 -20.58 6.85
CA SER A 226 -4.46 -21.22 7.51
C SER A 226 -5.81 -20.62 7.07
N GLY A 227 -5.80 -19.41 6.50
CA GLY A 227 -7.00 -18.65 6.16
C GLY A 227 -7.54 -17.78 7.31
N ASP A 228 -6.87 -17.76 8.48
CA ASP A 228 -7.30 -16.91 9.61
C ASP A 228 -7.25 -15.43 9.25
N ALA A 229 -6.22 -14.98 8.53
CA ALA A 229 -6.13 -13.63 8.02
C ALA A 229 -7.27 -13.32 7.03
N ALA A 230 -7.67 -14.28 6.18
CA ALA A 230 -8.78 -14.10 5.26
C ALA A 230 -10.11 -13.94 6.03
N ALA A 231 -10.33 -14.74 7.07
CA ALA A 231 -11.51 -14.62 7.93
C ALA A 231 -11.56 -13.27 8.65
N ARG A 232 -10.41 -12.74 9.11
CA ARG A 232 -10.31 -11.40 9.70
C ARG A 232 -10.58 -10.30 8.68
N PHE A 233 -10.10 -10.46 7.44
CA PHE A 233 -10.38 -9.52 6.36
C PHE A 233 -11.87 -9.47 6.03
N ASP A 234 -12.53 -10.62 5.87
CA ASP A 234 -13.98 -10.71 5.62
C ASP A 234 -14.79 -10.08 6.75
N ALA A 235 -14.43 -10.36 8.01
CA ALA A 235 -15.09 -9.76 9.17
C ALA A 235 -14.97 -8.22 9.16
N MET A 236 -13.78 -7.69 8.86
CA MET A 236 -13.56 -6.25 8.73
C MET A 236 -14.37 -5.65 7.58
N VAL A 237 -14.33 -6.26 6.39
CA VAL A 237 -15.07 -5.81 5.20
C VAL A 237 -16.58 -5.77 5.46
N ALA A 238 -17.13 -6.84 6.02
CA ALA A 238 -18.54 -6.93 6.40
C ALA A 238 -18.93 -5.83 7.40
N ALA A 239 -18.11 -5.62 8.42
CA ALA A 239 -18.35 -4.61 9.45
C ALA A 239 -18.28 -3.17 8.91
N LEU A 240 -17.52 -2.93 7.84
CA LEU A 240 -17.45 -1.67 7.10
C LEU A 240 -18.58 -1.49 6.07
N GLY A 241 -19.41 -2.51 5.86
CA GLY A 241 -20.60 -2.47 4.98
C GLY A 241 -20.44 -3.23 3.65
N GLY A 242 -19.31 -3.90 3.45
CA GLY A 242 -19.09 -4.76 2.28
C GLY A 242 -19.73 -6.15 2.40
N PRO A 243 -19.43 -7.05 1.44
CA PRO A 243 -19.95 -8.42 1.45
C PRO A 243 -19.45 -9.24 2.65
N THR A 244 -20.29 -10.15 3.16
CA THR A 244 -19.98 -10.98 4.34
C THR A 244 -19.00 -12.12 4.07
N ASP A 245 -18.90 -12.56 2.83
CA ASP A 245 -18.13 -13.71 2.35
C ASP A 245 -17.26 -13.31 1.15
N PHE A 246 -16.64 -12.13 1.24
CA PHE A 246 -15.87 -11.53 0.15
C PHE A 246 -14.73 -12.46 -0.31
N SER A 247 -14.02 -13.14 0.59
CA SER A 247 -12.96 -14.10 0.24
C SER A 247 -13.42 -15.25 -0.67
N ALA A 248 -14.67 -15.67 -0.60
CA ALA A 248 -15.21 -16.71 -1.49
C ALA A 248 -15.60 -16.16 -2.87
N GLY A 249 -16.08 -14.92 -2.93
CA GLY A 249 -16.71 -14.32 -4.12
C GLY A 249 -15.96 -13.15 -4.77
N TRP A 250 -14.77 -12.79 -4.31
CA TRP A 250 -14.11 -11.52 -4.66
C TRP A 250 -13.96 -11.31 -6.18
N ARG A 251 -13.72 -12.38 -6.95
CA ARG A 251 -13.55 -12.32 -8.41
C ARG A 251 -14.78 -11.78 -9.14
N SER A 252 -15.98 -12.04 -8.63
CA SER A 252 -17.24 -11.53 -9.18
C SER A 252 -17.70 -10.22 -8.56
N CYS A 253 -17.12 -9.83 -7.43
CA CYS A 253 -17.52 -8.63 -6.70
C CYS A 253 -16.70 -7.40 -7.09
N LEU A 254 -15.41 -7.57 -7.42
CA LEU A 254 -14.56 -6.44 -7.78
C LEU A 254 -14.96 -5.83 -9.13
N PRO A 255 -14.92 -4.50 -9.26
CA PRO A 255 -15.23 -3.83 -10.52
C PRO A 255 -14.16 -4.16 -11.56
N ALA A 256 -14.59 -4.31 -12.81
CA ALA A 256 -13.74 -4.64 -13.95
C ALA A 256 -13.89 -3.57 -15.04
N ALA A 257 -12.78 -3.24 -15.70
CA ALA A 257 -12.74 -2.24 -16.75
C ALA A 257 -13.36 -2.78 -18.05
N GLU A 258 -13.87 -1.88 -18.89
CA GLU A 258 -14.48 -2.23 -20.17
C GLU A 258 -13.43 -2.74 -21.17
N VAL A 259 -12.25 -2.12 -21.19
CA VAL A 259 -11.15 -2.46 -22.08
C VAL A 259 -10.02 -3.09 -21.28
N VAL A 260 -9.63 -4.32 -21.65
CA VAL A 260 -8.46 -5.00 -21.11
C VAL A 260 -7.55 -5.47 -22.25
N ARG A 261 -6.29 -5.02 -22.26
CA ARG A 261 -5.32 -5.31 -23.32
C ARG A 261 -3.95 -5.69 -22.74
N GLU A 262 -3.17 -6.47 -23.47
CA GLU A 262 -1.77 -6.71 -23.14
C GLU A 262 -0.91 -5.57 -23.69
N VAL A 263 0.05 -5.11 -22.89
CA VAL A 263 1.07 -4.16 -23.33
C VAL A 263 2.28 -4.96 -23.78
N ALA A 264 2.50 -5.08 -25.09
CA ALA A 264 3.52 -5.94 -25.66
C ALA A 264 4.93 -5.30 -25.62
N ALA A 265 5.96 -6.11 -25.38
CA ALA A 265 7.34 -5.67 -25.40
C ALA A 265 7.75 -5.23 -26.82
N PRO A 266 8.20 -3.98 -27.02
CA PRO A 266 8.55 -3.48 -28.37
C PRO A 266 9.87 -4.07 -28.89
N VAL A 267 10.70 -4.62 -28.00
CA VAL A 267 11.99 -5.24 -28.30
C VAL A 267 12.23 -6.41 -27.33
N ALA A 268 13.09 -7.35 -27.73
CA ALA A 268 13.57 -8.39 -26.83
C ALA A 268 14.67 -7.87 -25.89
N GLY A 269 14.80 -8.47 -24.71
CA GLY A 269 15.83 -8.16 -23.73
C GLY A 269 15.36 -8.46 -22.31
N GLN A 270 15.88 -7.73 -21.34
CA GLN A 270 15.49 -7.86 -19.93
C GLN A 270 14.87 -6.55 -19.43
N VAL A 271 13.79 -6.64 -18.63
CA VAL A 271 13.19 -5.47 -17.97
C VAL A 271 14.24 -4.89 -17.00
N SER A 272 14.87 -3.78 -17.39
CA SER A 272 16.08 -3.26 -16.73
C SER A 272 15.81 -2.04 -15.84
N ALA A 273 14.73 -1.30 -16.10
CA ALA A 273 14.27 -0.23 -15.22
C ALA A 273 12.77 -0.01 -15.37
N ILE A 274 12.14 0.39 -14.26
CA ILE A 274 10.74 0.80 -14.21
C ILE A 274 10.68 2.16 -13.51
N ASP A 275 10.09 3.15 -14.17
CA ASP A 275 9.75 4.44 -13.58
C ASP A 275 8.40 4.32 -12.85
N GLY A 276 8.45 4.06 -11.55
CA GLY A 276 7.25 3.91 -10.73
C GLY A 276 6.40 5.18 -10.70
N HIS A 277 7.02 6.37 -10.62
CA HIS A 277 6.30 7.64 -10.68
C HIS A 277 5.51 7.76 -11.98
N ALA A 278 6.12 7.45 -13.13
CA ALA A 278 5.44 7.47 -14.43
C ALA A 278 4.27 6.47 -14.51
N ILE A 279 4.42 5.25 -13.98
CA ILE A 279 3.31 4.28 -13.88
C ILE A 279 2.18 4.84 -13.02
N GLY A 280 2.49 5.38 -11.84
CA GLY A 280 1.49 5.98 -10.96
C GLY A 280 0.73 7.11 -11.63
N MET A 281 1.44 7.99 -12.35
CA MET A 281 0.81 9.06 -13.12
C MET A 281 -0.03 8.55 -14.29
N ALA A 282 0.33 7.42 -14.91
CA ALA A 282 -0.50 6.79 -15.92
C ALA A 282 -1.82 6.27 -15.31
N VAL A 283 -1.79 5.66 -14.12
CA VAL A 283 -3.00 5.25 -13.38
C VAL A 283 -3.88 6.44 -13.02
N VAL A 284 -3.29 7.56 -12.57
CA VAL A 284 -4.04 8.80 -12.31
C VAL A 284 -4.75 9.30 -13.58
N ARG A 285 -4.05 9.30 -14.73
CA ARG A 285 -4.63 9.72 -16.02
C ARG A 285 -5.73 8.79 -16.54
N LEU A 286 -5.65 7.50 -16.20
CA LEU A 286 -6.73 6.53 -16.46
C LEU A 286 -7.99 6.80 -15.62
N GLY A 287 -7.89 7.62 -14.57
CA GLY A 287 -8.97 7.87 -13.60
C GLY A 287 -8.88 7.01 -12.34
N GLY A 288 -7.83 6.21 -12.18
CA GLY A 288 -7.63 5.36 -10.99
C GLY A 288 -7.09 6.10 -9.77
N GLY A 289 -6.76 7.38 -9.91
CA GLY A 289 -6.25 8.23 -8.82
C GLY A 289 -6.78 9.66 -8.93
N ARG A 290 -6.57 10.45 -7.88
CA ARG A 290 -7.05 11.84 -7.84
C ARG A 290 -6.01 12.80 -8.34
N VAL A 291 -6.44 13.79 -9.13
CA VAL A 291 -5.61 14.96 -9.46
C VAL A 291 -5.83 16.06 -8.41
N ARG A 292 -7.06 16.16 -7.89
CA ARG A 292 -7.47 17.11 -6.86
C ARG A 292 -8.31 16.41 -5.80
N ASP A 293 -8.32 16.98 -4.59
CA ASP A 293 -9.19 16.49 -3.52
C ASP A 293 -10.68 16.52 -3.95
N GLY A 294 -11.38 15.42 -3.71
CA GLY A 294 -12.78 15.24 -4.10
C GLY A 294 -13.03 14.67 -5.51
N ASP A 295 -12.00 14.46 -6.34
CA ASP A 295 -12.17 13.80 -7.65
C ASP A 295 -12.76 12.39 -7.48
N CYS A 296 -13.69 12.02 -8.36
CA CYS A 296 -14.18 10.65 -8.48
C CYS A 296 -13.11 9.77 -9.12
N ILE A 297 -12.95 8.55 -8.62
CA ILE A 297 -12.04 7.56 -9.18
C ILE A 297 -12.83 6.45 -9.87
N ASP A 298 -12.28 5.91 -10.95
CA ASP A 298 -12.66 4.61 -11.47
C ASP A 298 -11.82 3.54 -10.78
N PRO A 299 -12.40 2.68 -9.92
CA PRO A 299 -11.64 1.68 -9.20
C PRO A 299 -11.17 0.52 -10.09
N SER A 300 -11.71 0.38 -11.31
CA SER A 300 -11.47 -0.76 -12.19
C SER A 300 -10.24 -0.63 -13.09
N VAL A 301 -9.74 0.60 -13.28
CA VAL A 301 -8.64 0.91 -14.20
C VAL A 301 -7.26 0.75 -13.55
N GLY A 302 -6.24 0.58 -14.39
CA GLY A 302 -4.84 0.50 -13.98
C GLY A 302 -4.07 -0.56 -14.75
N PHE A 303 -3.04 -1.12 -14.11
CA PHE A 303 -2.20 -2.16 -14.68
C PHE A 303 -2.18 -3.38 -13.76
N SER A 304 -2.30 -4.59 -14.32
CA SER A 304 -2.08 -5.87 -13.63
C SER A 304 -1.01 -6.68 -14.34
N ASP A 305 -0.56 -7.76 -13.71
CA ASP A 305 0.41 -8.70 -14.25
C ASP A 305 1.70 -8.00 -14.73
N ILE A 306 2.10 -6.94 -14.02
CA ILE A 306 3.30 -6.15 -14.33
C ILE A 306 4.52 -7.03 -14.11
N LEU A 307 5.33 -7.22 -15.15
CA LEU A 307 6.56 -8.00 -15.05
C LEU A 307 7.58 -7.29 -14.14
N PRO A 308 8.24 -8.04 -13.22
CA PRO A 308 9.25 -7.45 -12.35
C PRO A 308 10.55 -7.16 -13.10
N LEU A 309 11.38 -6.30 -12.51
CA LEU A 309 12.76 -6.07 -12.93
C LEU A 309 13.52 -7.40 -13.02
N GLY A 310 14.37 -7.53 -14.03
CA GLY A 310 15.16 -8.72 -14.28
C GLY A 310 14.42 -9.80 -15.10
N THR A 311 13.16 -9.59 -15.47
CA THR A 311 12.44 -10.54 -16.33
C THR A 311 12.93 -10.47 -17.77
N GLU A 312 13.30 -11.61 -18.36
CA GLU A 312 13.60 -11.72 -19.79
C GLU A 312 12.32 -11.75 -20.62
N VAL A 313 12.30 -11.02 -21.73
CA VAL A 313 11.16 -10.91 -22.63
C VAL A 313 11.61 -10.96 -24.09
N ALA A 314 10.83 -11.61 -24.94
CA ALA A 314 10.92 -11.48 -26.38
C ALA A 314 10.09 -10.29 -26.87
N MET A 315 10.35 -9.84 -28.10
CA MET A 315 9.49 -8.86 -28.76
C MET A 315 8.09 -9.44 -28.93
N GLY A 316 7.07 -8.74 -28.45
CA GLY A 316 5.68 -9.18 -28.45
C GLY A 316 5.20 -9.80 -27.14
N ASP A 317 6.09 -10.17 -26.20
CA ASP A 317 5.69 -10.73 -24.91
C ASP A 317 4.96 -9.67 -24.05
N PRO A 318 3.96 -10.05 -23.24
CA PRO A 318 3.23 -9.09 -22.41
C PRO A 318 4.10 -8.57 -21.25
N LEU A 319 4.25 -7.25 -21.15
CA LEU A 319 4.92 -6.57 -20.03
C LEU A 319 3.97 -6.30 -18.85
N ALA A 320 2.69 -6.11 -19.16
CA ALA A 320 1.59 -5.90 -18.23
C ALA A 320 0.26 -6.10 -18.97
N ARG A 321 -0.84 -6.17 -18.20
CA ARG A 321 -2.20 -6.02 -18.70
C ARG A 321 -2.75 -4.66 -18.28
N LEU A 322 -3.20 -3.90 -19.27
CA LEU A 322 -3.81 -2.59 -19.11
C LEU A 322 -5.33 -2.73 -18.97
N HIS A 323 -5.91 -2.00 -18.02
CA HIS A 323 -7.35 -1.92 -17.75
C HIS A 323 -7.79 -0.46 -17.88
N ALA A 324 -8.71 -0.18 -18.80
CA ALA A 324 -9.14 1.19 -19.14
C ALA A 324 -10.65 1.28 -19.39
N ALA A 325 -11.22 2.46 -19.20
CA ALA A 325 -12.63 2.72 -19.43
C ALA A 325 -13.03 2.69 -20.91
N ASP A 326 -12.11 3.06 -21.81
CA ASP A 326 -12.34 3.06 -23.26
C ASP A 326 -11.03 2.88 -24.04
N ASP A 327 -11.14 2.70 -25.36
CA ASP A 327 -10.00 2.46 -26.25
C ASP A 327 -9.03 3.66 -26.32
N ALA A 328 -9.52 4.90 -26.23
CA ALA A 328 -8.67 6.09 -26.31
C ALA A 328 -7.83 6.26 -25.04
N ALA A 329 -8.43 6.00 -23.87
CA ALA A 329 -7.72 5.93 -22.59
C ALA A 329 -6.70 4.78 -22.60
N ALA A 330 -7.05 3.64 -23.21
CA ALA A 330 -6.13 2.51 -23.36
C ALA A 330 -4.89 2.89 -24.19
N ASP A 331 -5.06 3.48 -25.37
CA ASP A 331 -3.95 3.87 -26.26
C ASP A 331 -2.98 4.85 -25.57
N ALA A 332 -3.53 5.82 -24.82
CA ALA A 332 -2.75 6.79 -24.07
C ALA A 332 -1.96 6.16 -22.91
N ALA A 333 -2.59 5.22 -22.19
CA ALA A 333 -1.96 4.53 -21.06
C ALA A 333 -0.92 3.50 -21.51
N GLU A 334 -1.14 2.79 -22.61
CA GLU A 334 -0.15 1.91 -23.23
C GLU A 334 1.11 2.68 -23.61
N THR A 335 0.94 3.83 -24.28
CA THR A 335 2.06 4.73 -24.62
C THR A 335 2.82 5.18 -23.37
N ALA A 336 2.11 5.58 -22.31
CA ALA A 336 2.72 6.02 -21.06
C ALA A 336 3.46 4.88 -20.34
N PHE A 337 2.90 3.67 -20.32
CA PHE A 337 3.52 2.50 -19.71
C PHE A 337 4.81 2.09 -20.44
N LEU A 338 4.77 2.02 -21.78
CA LEU A 338 5.95 1.72 -22.58
C LEU A 338 7.07 2.74 -22.39
N ALA A 339 6.73 4.02 -22.18
CA ALA A 339 7.70 5.06 -21.86
C ALA A 339 8.31 4.93 -20.45
N ALA A 340 7.60 4.28 -19.52
CA ALA A 340 8.03 4.07 -18.14
C ALA A 340 8.93 2.83 -17.96
N VAL A 341 8.93 1.90 -18.93
CA VAL A 341 9.67 0.64 -18.85
C VAL A 341 10.85 0.64 -19.83
N ARG A 342 12.04 0.32 -19.33
CA ARG A 342 13.24 0.12 -20.16
C ARG A 342 13.55 -1.37 -20.29
N ILE A 343 13.82 -1.79 -21.53
CA ILE A 343 14.27 -3.14 -21.87
C ILE A 343 15.70 -3.05 -22.37
N GLY A 344 16.61 -3.84 -21.79
CA GLY A 344 18.03 -3.83 -22.15
C GLY A 344 18.85 -4.75 -21.25
N VAL A 345 20.08 -4.35 -20.97
CA VAL A 345 20.96 -5.07 -20.02
C VAL A 345 20.55 -4.69 -18.60
N ALA A 346 20.30 -5.67 -17.72
CA ALA A 346 19.91 -5.39 -16.34
C ALA A 346 21.03 -4.74 -15.52
N GLY A 347 20.61 -3.86 -14.61
CA GLY A 347 21.40 -3.47 -13.44
C GLY A 347 21.18 -4.44 -12.27
N GLU A 348 21.92 -4.24 -11.19
CA GLU A 348 21.69 -4.99 -9.94
C GLU A 348 20.34 -4.65 -9.32
N ALA A 349 19.61 -5.67 -8.87
CA ALA A 349 18.36 -5.48 -8.13
C ALA A 349 18.67 -5.07 -6.69
N ASN A 350 17.95 -4.06 -6.19
CA ASN A 350 18.03 -3.68 -4.79
C ASN A 350 17.37 -4.75 -3.90
N PRO A 351 17.86 -4.96 -2.67
CA PRO A 351 17.15 -5.76 -1.70
C PRO A 351 15.80 -5.11 -1.36
N LEU A 352 14.78 -5.93 -1.11
CA LEU A 352 13.43 -5.48 -0.74
C LEU A 352 13.44 -4.55 0.49
N VAL A 353 14.20 -4.94 1.52
CA VAL A 353 14.50 -4.13 2.69
C VAL A 353 15.94 -3.65 2.58
N MET A 354 16.11 -2.35 2.34
CA MET A 354 17.41 -1.70 2.09
C MET A 354 18.08 -1.21 3.38
N GLY A 355 17.29 -1.05 4.45
CA GLY A 355 17.81 -0.63 5.74
C GLY A 355 16.77 -0.68 6.85
N ARG A 356 17.26 -0.62 8.09
CA ARG A 356 16.46 -0.54 9.31
C ARG A 356 16.96 0.61 10.17
N VAL A 357 16.05 1.36 10.77
CA VAL A 357 16.29 2.43 11.73
C VAL A 357 15.44 2.14 12.96
N GLY A 358 16.01 2.20 14.16
CA GLY A 358 15.32 1.92 15.42
C GLY A 358 16.08 2.49 16.59
#